data_AF-A0A7C7QRW7-F1
#
_entry.id   AF-A0A7C7QRW7-F1
#
_cell.length_a   1.000
_cell.length_b   1.000
_cell.length_c   1.000
_cell.angle_alpha   90.00
_cell.angle_beta   90.00
_cell.angle_gamma   90.00
#
_symmetry.space_group_name_H-M   'P 1'
#
loop_
_entity.id
_entity.type
_entity.pdbx_description
1 polymer ?
#
loop_
_entity_poly.entity_id
_entity_poly.type
_entity_poly.pdbx_seq_one_letter_code
_entity_poly.pdbx_strand_id
1 'polypeptide(L)'
;MDIKVVDLEYKERDFEYAKAKYGVAFRRAQVAPGQKVFRLVELWEKSGPSSLVTQVLDEDGNPMANVDVAFYWPDAPDPPDPPTEVYPHDWYPKFVHGPTNVNGDVGPGMGRGAYHGRGEGGPHAVWVRHPDIPSDICEKLGMLAGTPHDHLDQKFKLMIEPGPGPVEPPVPPPPEDLAALVQEVQSLKGRVAKIEDKLEGLKKLL
;
A
#
# COMPACT_ATOMS: atom_id res chain seq x y z
N MET A 1 9.26 -2.19 3.96
CA MET A 1 9.15 -1.28 2.81
C MET A 1 7.70 -0.87 2.69
N ASP A 2 7.46 0.44 2.63
CA ASP A 2 6.11 1.00 2.58
C ASP A 2 5.66 1.22 1.14
N ILE A 3 4.36 1.12 0.89
CA ILE A 3 3.77 1.35 -0.44
C ILE A 3 3.62 2.85 -0.63
N LYS A 4 4.19 3.38 -1.72
CA LYS A 4 4.01 4.78 -2.11
C LYS A 4 2.63 4.96 -2.73
N VAL A 5 1.89 5.99 -2.32
CA VAL A 5 0.62 6.36 -2.97
C VAL A 5 0.78 7.72 -3.62
N VAL A 6 0.27 7.88 -4.85
CA VAL A 6 0.28 9.16 -5.58
C VAL A 6 -1.17 9.55 -5.88
N ASP A 7 -1.63 10.70 -5.40
CA ASP A 7 -2.99 11.18 -5.62
C ASP A 7 -3.18 11.85 -7.00
N LEU A 8 -4.42 12.27 -7.33
CA LEU A 8 -4.74 12.94 -8.60
C LEU A 8 -4.02 14.28 -8.82
N GLU A 9 -3.49 14.88 -7.74
CA GLU A 9 -2.70 16.11 -7.79
C GLU A 9 -1.19 15.83 -7.84
N TYR A 10 -0.79 14.57 -8.07
CA TYR A 10 0.59 14.07 -8.07
C TYR A 10 1.31 14.25 -6.73
N LYS A 11 0.57 14.35 -5.62
CA LYS A 11 1.16 14.43 -4.29
C LYS A 11 1.35 13.03 -3.74
N GLU A 12 2.50 12.82 -3.10
CA GLU A 12 2.76 11.60 -2.36
C GLU A 12 1.88 11.54 -1.11
N ARG A 13 1.30 10.37 -0.89
CA ARG A 13 0.45 10.00 0.25
C ARG A 13 0.93 8.68 0.82
N ASP A 14 0.50 8.41 2.04
CA ASP A 14 0.70 7.11 2.67
C ASP A 14 -0.41 6.13 2.27
N PHE A 15 -0.23 4.87 2.65
CA PHE A 15 -1.23 3.83 2.42
C PHE A 15 -2.53 4.07 3.22
N GLU A 16 -2.46 4.76 4.37
CA GLU A 16 -3.65 5.07 5.17
C GLU A 16 -4.58 6.05 4.44
N TYR A 17 -4.06 6.99 3.64
CA TYR A 17 -4.87 7.79 2.72
C TYR A 17 -5.64 6.91 1.73
N ALA A 18 -4.95 5.98 1.06
CA ALA A 18 -5.56 5.09 0.07
C ALA A 18 -6.64 4.21 0.71
N LYS A 19 -6.36 3.66 1.89
CA LYS A 19 -7.30 2.86 2.67
C LYS A 19 -8.51 3.67 3.13
N ALA A 20 -8.31 4.88 3.65
CA ALA A 20 -9.41 5.73 4.10
C ALA A 20 -10.32 6.21 2.95
N LYS A 21 -9.74 6.45 1.77
CA LYS A 21 -10.50 6.91 0.60
C LYS A 21 -11.14 5.76 -0.18
N TYR A 22 -10.39 4.72 -0.48
CA TYR A 22 -10.81 3.63 -1.37
C TYR A 22 -11.19 2.35 -0.63
N GLY A 23 -10.76 2.15 0.61
CA GLY A 23 -10.94 0.88 1.33
C GLY A 23 -9.99 -0.22 0.86
N VAL A 24 -8.97 0.13 0.06
CA VAL A 24 -7.97 -0.79 -0.48
C VAL A 24 -7.22 -1.52 0.64
N ALA A 25 -6.85 -2.76 0.38
CA ALA A 25 -6.03 -3.59 1.26
C ALA A 25 -4.89 -4.23 0.46
N PHE A 26 -3.87 -4.73 1.15
CA PHE A 26 -2.84 -5.55 0.52
C PHE A 26 -2.36 -6.62 1.47
N ARG A 27 -1.79 -7.70 0.91
CA ARG A 27 -1.08 -8.73 1.66
C ARG A 27 0.27 -9.00 1.00
N ARG A 28 1.31 -9.15 1.82
CA ARG A 28 2.65 -9.50 1.35
C ARG A 28 2.76 -11.01 1.14
N ALA A 29 3.37 -11.42 0.03
CA ALA A 29 3.84 -12.79 -0.12
C ALA A 29 4.94 -13.08 0.91
N GLN A 30 4.85 -14.26 1.54
CA GLN A 30 5.88 -14.73 2.47
C GLN A 30 6.96 -15.46 1.67
N VAL A 31 8.16 -14.92 1.66
CA VAL A 31 9.33 -15.48 0.98
C VAL A 31 10.54 -15.40 1.90
N ALA A 32 11.49 -16.32 1.75
CA ALA A 32 12.73 -16.27 2.49
C ALA A 32 13.64 -15.15 1.97
N PRO A 33 14.52 -14.59 2.81
CA PRO A 33 15.63 -13.75 2.38
C PRO A 33 16.37 -14.27 1.15
N GLY A 34 16.68 -13.38 0.22
CA GLY A 34 17.40 -13.71 -1.01
C GLY A 34 16.53 -14.33 -2.12
N GLN A 35 15.25 -14.61 -1.86
CA GLN A 35 14.33 -15.07 -2.89
C GLN A 35 13.73 -13.90 -3.68
N LYS A 36 13.46 -14.16 -4.97
CA LYS A 36 12.74 -13.22 -5.82
C LYS A 36 11.27 -13.15 -5.44
N VAL A 37 10.68 -11.96 -5.53
CA VAL A 37 9.27 -11.70 -5.24
C VAL A 37 8.80 -10.44 -5.97
N PHE A 38 7.58 -10.47 -6.51
CA PHE A 38 6.94 -9.28 -7.05
C PHE A 38 6.28 -8.49 -5.92
N ARG A 39 6.90 -7.38 -5.52
CA ARG A 39 6.38 -6.52 -4.45
C ARG A 39 5.45 -5.45 -5.02
N LEU A 40 4.32 -5.23 -4.37
CA LEU A 40 3.49 -4.03 -4.61
C LEU A 40 4.27 -2.82 -4.05
N VAL A 41 4.65 -1.89 -4.92
CA VAL A 41 5.52 -0.75 -4.57
C VAL A 41 4.81 0.59 -4.66
N GLU A 42 3.87 0.75 -5.61
CA GLU A 42 3.14 2.00 -5.78
C GLU A 42 1.65 1.77 -6.05
N LEU A 43 0.83 2.73 -5.60
CA LEU A 43 -0.56 2.91 -5.97
C LEU A 43 -0.76 4.30 -6.55
N TRP A 44 -1.40 4.39 -7.72
CA TRP A 44 -1.59 5.64 -8.44
C TRP A 44 -3.07 5.94 -8.58
N GLU A 45 -3.51 7.05 -8.01
CA GLU A 45 -4.87 7.51 -8.21
C GLU A 45 -5.08 7.95 -9.66
N LYS A 46 -6.16 7.46 -10.26
CA LYS A 46 -6.59 7.79 -11.62
C LYS A 46 -8.06 8.15 -11.64
N SER A 47 -8.42 8.93 -12.64
CA SER A 47 -9.79 9.31 -12.96
C SER A 47 -9.98 9.19 -14.47
N GLY A 48 -11.16 8.78 -14.91
CA GLY A 48 -11.53 8.68 -16.31
C GLY A 48 -11.77 7.24 -16.77
N PRO A 49 -10.85 6.60 -17.51
CA PRO A 49 -11.08 5.25 -18.04
C PRO A 49 -11.45 4.26 -16.94
N SER A 50 -12.46 3.43 -17.18
CA SER A 50 -12.85 2.35 -16.25
C SER A 50 -11.95 1.12 -16.43
N SER A 51 -10.64 1.32 -16.53
CA SER A 51 -9.64 0.26 -16.71
C SER A 51 -8.72 0.26 -15.51
N LEU A 52 -8.56 -0.89 -14.84
CA LEU A 52 -7.68 -1.01 -13.69
C LEU A 52 -6.28 -1.37 -14.18
N VAL A 53 -5.39 -0.38 -14.33
CA VAL A 53 -4.08 -0.63 -14.94
C VAL A 53 -3.09 -1.11 -13.88
N THR A 54 -2.48 -2.25 -14.16
CA THR A 54 -1.34 -2.78 -13.41
C THR A 54 -0.08 -2.67 -14.27
N GLN A 55 0.97 -2.09 -13.70
CA GLN A 55 2.30 -2.05 -14.30
C GLN A 55 3.25 -3.00 -13.57
N VAL A 56 4.06 -3.74 -14.32
CA VAL A 56 5.11 -4.62 -13.76
C VAL A 56 6.49 -4.14 -14.20
N LEU A 57 7.39 -4.03 -13.23
CA LEU A 57 8.75 -3.55 -13.38
C LEU A 57 9.77 -4.62 -12.99
N ASP A 58 10.95 -4.59 -13.61
CA ASP A 58 12.09 -5.43 -13.25
C ASP A 58 12.84 -4.90 -12.02
N GLU A 59 13.96 -5.53 -11.66
CA GLU A 59 14.78 -5.16 -10.51
C GLU A 59 15.38 -3.74 -10.63
N ASP A 60 15.63 -3.27 -11.85
CA ASP A 60 16.18 -1.95 -12.15
C ASP A 60 15.08 -0.87 -12.27
N GLY A 61 13.81 -1.28 -12.31
CA GLY A 61 12.66 -0.39 -12.46
C GLY A 61 12.24 -0.14 -13.92
N ASN A 62 12.74 -0.93 -14.87
CA ASN A 62 12.28 -0.88 -16.25
C ASN A 62 11.00 -1.70 -16.42
N PRO A 63 10.13 -1.35 -17.38
CA PRO A 63 8.92 -2.11 -17.62
C PRO A 63 9.18 -3.53 -18.15
N MET A 64 8.43 -4.50 -17.65
CA MET A 64 8.50 -5.91 -18.07
C MET A 64 7.31 -6.28 -18.96
N ALA A 65 7.58 -6.59 -20.22
CA ALA A 65 6.58 -7.11 -21.16
C ALA A 65 6.32 -8.61 -20.97
N ASN A 66 5.15 -9.08 -21.40
CA ASN A 66 4.72 -10.48 -21.37
C ASN A 66 4.72 -11.11 -19.96
N VAL A 67 4.53 -10.32 -18.92
CA VAL A 67 4.33 -10.82 -17.55
C VAL A 67 2.84 -11.05 -17.33
N ASP A 68 2.48 -12.23 -16.86
CA ASP A 68 1.08 -12.57 -16.63
C ASP A 68 0.57 -11.94 -15.32
N VAL A 69 -0.60 -11.31 -15.35
CA VAL A 69 -1.21 -10.65 -14.19
C VAL A 69 -2.63 -11.13 -14.02
N ALA A 70 -2.97 -11.54 -12.80
CA ALA A 70 -4.32 -11.97 -12.45
C ALA A 70 -5.20 -10.77 -12.08
N PHE A 71 -6.48 -10.89 -12.40
CA PHE A 71 -7.54 -9.98 -12.03
C PHE A 71 -8.75 -10.78 -11.52
N TYR A 72 -9.03 -10.65 -10.22
CA TYR A 72 -10.07 -11.38 -9.51
C TYR A 72 -11.30 -10.51 -9.23
N TRP A 73 -12.46 -11.17 -9.16
CA TRP A 73 -13.68 -10.75 -8.47
C TRP A 73 -14.48 -12.00 -8.05
N PRO A 74 -15.44 -11.91 -7.11
CA PRO A 74 -16.13 -13.09 -6.56
C PRO A 74 -16.78 -14.01 -7.61
N ASP A 75 -17.32 -13.41 -8.68
CA ASP A 75 -17.98 -14.11 -9.79
C ASP A 75 -17.06 -14.24 -11.02
N ALA A 76 -15.74 -14.12 -10.86
CA ALA A 76 -14.81 -14.36 -11.95
C ALA A 76 -14.99 -15.79 -12.47
N PRO A 77 -14.88 -16.01 -13.79
CA PRO A 77 -14.87 -17.37 -14.31
C PRO A 77 -13.69 -18.14 -13.70
N ASP A 78 -13.79 -19.47 -13.71
CA ASP A 78 -12.59 -20.27 -13.55
C ASP A 78 -11.60 -19.89 -14.68
N PRO A 79 -10.28 -19.83 -14.40
CA PRO A 79 -9.29 -19.41 -15.37
C PRO A 79 -9.48 -20.16 -16.70
N PRO A 80 -9.42 -19.48 -17.86
CA PRO A 80 -9.94 -20.02 -19.09
C PRO A 80 -9.17 -21.27 -19.61
N ASP A 81 -9.89 -22.01 -20.45
CA ASP A 81 -9.58 -23.26 -21.16
C ASP A 81 -8.59 -23.04 -22.35
N PRO A 82 -7.54 -23.88 -22.60
CA PRO A 82 -7.10 -25.08 -21.87
C PRO A 82 -6.37 -24.69 -20.58
N PRO A 83 -6.40 -25.55 -19.55
CA PRO A 83 -6.41 -25.12 -18.16
C PRO A 83 -5.24 -24.19 -17.89
N THR A 84 -5.56 -22.92 -17.67
CA THR A 84 -4.61 -21.99 -17.11
C THR A 84 -4.14 -22.61 -15.80
N GLU A 85 -2.87 -23.04 -15.77
CA GLU A 85 -2.27 -23.66 -14.60
C GLU A 85 -2.38 -22.69 -13.43
N VAL A 86 -3.01 -23.12 -12.34
CA VAL A 86 -3.04 -22.34 -11.10
C VAL A 86 -1.71 -22.58 -10.40
N TYR A 87 -0.94 -21.51 -10.22
CA TYR A 87 0.36 -21.62 -9.58
C TYR A 87 0.21 -21.72 -8.05
N PRO A 88 1.19 -22.32 -7.34
CA PRO A 88 1.11 -22.50 -5.89
C PRO A 88 0.89 -21.22 -5.07
N HIS A 89 1.27 -20.06 -5.62
CA HIS A 89 1.11 -18.75 -5.00
C HIS A 89 0.08 -17.85 -5.68
N ASP A 90 -0.81 -18.41 -6.51
CA ASP A 90 -2.04 -17.70 -6.90
C ASP A 90 -2.91 -17.50 -5.64
N TRP A 91 -3.34 -16.26 -5.41
CA TRP A 91 -4.06 -15.90 -4.18
C TRP A 91 -5.53 -16.30 -4.19
N TYR A 92 -6.13 -16.40 -5.38
CA TYR A 92 -7.51 -16.85 -5.58
C TYR A 92 -7.55 -17.88 -6.72
N PRO A 93 -8.43 -18.90 -6.64
CA PRO A 93 -8.54 -19.93 -7.66
C PRO A 93 -9.31 -19.47 -8.90
N LYS A 94 -10.07 -18.39 -8.79
CA LYS A 94 -10.86 -17.79 -9.88
C LYS A 94 -10.25 -16.45 -10.24
N PHE A 95 -10.07 -16.18 -11.52
CA PHE A 95 -9.56 -14.91 -12.02
C PHE A 95 -9.61 -14.95 -13.55
N VAL A 96 -9.57 -13.77 -14.16
CA VAL A 96 -9.05 -13.62 -15.53
C VAL A 96 -7.63 -13.13 -15.45
N HIS A 97 -6.87 -13.28 -16.52
CA HIS A 97 -5.50 -12.84 -16.54
C HIS A 97 -5.11 -12.36 -17.94
N GLY A 98 -3.98 -11.68 -18.02
CA GLY A 98 -3.44 -11.22 -19.28
C GLY A 98 -1.98 -10.80 -19.15
N PRO A 99 -1.21 -10.94 -20.25
CA PRO A 99 0.16 -10.49 -20.28
C PRO A 99 0.25 -8.97 -20.33
N THR A 100 1.27 -8.41 -19.67
CA THR A 100 1.66 -7.00 -19.83
C THR A 100 2.17 -6.71 -21.24
N ASN A 101 1.93 -5.49 -21.72
CA ASN A 101 2.44 -5.00 -23.00
C ASN A 101 3.91 -4.52 -22.90
N VAL A 102 4.44 -3.90 -23.96
CA VAL A 102 5.83 -3.38 -24.00
C VAL A 102 6.15 -2.30 -22.96
N ASN A 103 5.13 -1.62 -22.42
CA ASN A 103 5.25 -0.64 -21.35
C ASN A 103 5.07 -1.27 -19.96
N GLY A 104 5.01 -2.60 -19.88
CA GLY A 104 4.77 -3.32 -18.64
C GLY A 104 3.33 -3.23 -18.14
N ASP A 105 2.38 -2.75 -18.94
CA ASP A 105 1.02 -2.47 -18.52
C ASP A 105 0.04 -3.56 -18.96
N VAL A 106 -0.95 -3.85 -18.11
CA VAL A 106 -2.16 -4.61 -18.42
C VAL A 106 -3.35 -3.95 -17.71
N GLY A 107 -4.47 -3.79 -18.41
CA GLY A 107 -5.60 -2.99 -17.93
C GLY A 107 -6.96 -3.63 -18.22
N PRO A 108 -7.39 -4.64 -17.42
CA PRO A 108 -8.74 -5.17 -17.53
C PRO A 108 -9.78 -4.07 -17.31
N GLY A 109 -10.87 -4.13 -18.10
CA GLY A 109 -12.01 -3.24 -17.92
C GLY A 109 -12.80 -3.58 -16.66
N MET A 110 -13.11 -2.57 -15.86
CA MET A 110 -14.00 -2.66 -14.71
C MET A 110 -15.45 -2.41 -15.14
N GLY A 111 -16.32 -3.38 -14.83
CA GLY A 111 -17.76 -3.27 -15.08
C GLY A 111 -18.51 -2.48 -14.00
N ARG A 112 -19.83 -2.36 -14.16
CA ARG A 112 -20.72 -1.67 -13.19
C ARG A 112 -20.66 -2.26 -11.77
N GLY A 113 -20.31 -3.54 -11.63
CA GLY A 113 -20.15 -4.18 -10.32
C GLY A 113 -18.92 -3.70 -9.53
N ALA A 114 -18.01 -2.93 -10.14
CA ALA A 114 -16.79 -2.48 -9.50
C ALA A 114 -16.96 -1.24 -8.60
N TYR A 115 -18.13 -0.60 -8.60
CA TYR A 115 -18.36 0.61 -7.81
C TYR A 115 -18.51 0.31 -6.32
N HIS A 116 -17.92 1.16 -5.49
CA HIS A 116 -18.03 1.08 -4.03
C HIS A 116 -18.10 2.47 -3.39
N GLY A 117 -18.58 2.54 -2.14
CA GLY A 117 -18.55 3.75 -1.33
C GLY A 117 -17.15 4.07 -0.81
N ARG A 118 -17.00 5.28 -0.29
CA ARG A 118 -15.71 5.76 0.26
C ARG A 118 -15.29 4.89 1.44
N GLY A 119 -14.06 4.37 1.39
CA GLY A 119 -13.48 3.53 2.45
C GLY A 119 -14.01 2.09 2.52
N GLU A 120 -14.96 1.70 1.67
CA GLU A 120 -15.58 0.36 1.71
C GLU A 120 -14.71 -0.72 1.05
N GLY A 121 -14.06 -0.36 -0.06
CA GLY A 121 -13.33 -1.29 -0.91
C GLY A 121 -14.20 -1.89 -2.01
N GLY A 122 -13.63 -2.04 -3.20
CA GLY A 122 -14.30 -2.70 -4.32
C GLY A 122 -14.15 -4.23 -4.32
N PRO A 123 -14.70 -4.93 -5.31
CA PRO A 123 -14.71 -6.40 -5.35
C PRO A 123 -13.40 -6.98 -5.91
N HIS A 124 -12.51 -6.16 -6.45
CA HIS A 124 -11.39 -6.63 -7.25
C HIS A 124 -10.11 -6.87 -6.45
N ALA A 125 -9.29 -7.78 -6.97
CA ALA A 125 -7.91 -7.93 -6.54
C ALA A 125 -6.99 -8.23 -7.72
N VAL A 126 -5.71 -7.86 -7.60
CA VAL A 126 -4.68 -8.11 -8.61
C VAL A 126 -3.38 -8.60 -7.99
N TRP A 127 -2.70 -9.51 -8.69
CA TRP A 127 -1.35 -9.98 -8.37
C TRP A 127 -0.62 -10.42 -9.64
N VAL A 128 0.71 -10.45 -9.58
CA VAL A 128 1.53 -10.97 -10.68
C VAL A 128 1.58 -12.49 -10.61
N ARG A 129 1.41 -13.15 -11.76
CA ARG A 129 1.46 -14.61 -11.90
C ARG A 129 2.80 -15.02 -12.48
N HIS A 130 3.40 -16.04 -11.88
CA HIS A 130 4.65 -16.63 -12.32
C HIS A 130 4.72 -18.06 -11.76
N PRO A 131 5.36 -19.05 -12.39
CA PRO A 131 5.45 -20.41 -11.81
C PRO A 131 6.28 -20.47 -10.51
N ASP A 132 7.38 -19.71 -10.45
CA ASP A 132 8.36 -19.83 -9.35
C ASP A 132 8.51 -18.60 -8.43
N ILE A 133 7.89 -17.46 -8.78
CA ILE A 133 8.13 -16.18 -8.12
C ILE A 133 6.83 -15.70 -7.48
N PRO A 134 6.72 -15.72 -6.14
CA PRO A 134 5.54 -15.20 -5.46
C PRO A 134 5.30 -13.71 -5.71
N SER A 135 4.05 -13.28 -5.55
CA SER A 135 3.65 -11.89 -5.70
C SER A 135 2.83 -11.43 -4.51
N ASP A 136 3.01 -10.18 -4.10
CA ASP A 136 2.02 -9.53 -3.24
C ASP A 136 0.66 -9.44 -3.94
N ILE A 137 -0.39 -9.22 -3.16
CA ILE A 137 -1.72 -8.95 -3.70
C ILE A 137 -2.22 -7.58 -3.25
N CYS A 138 -2.81 -6.85 -4.19
CA CYS A 138 -3.61 -5.67 -3.91
C CYS A 138 -5.09 -6.06 -3.99
N GLU A 139 -5.84 -5.81 -2.92
CA GLU A 139 -7.22 -6.25 -2.74
C GLU A 139 -8.14 -5.06 -2.51
N LYS A 140 -9.44 -5.31 -2.64
CA LYS A 140 -10.49 -4.31 -2.43
C LYS A 140 -10.42 -3.15 -3.41
N LEU A 141 -10.05 -3.45 -4.65
CA LEU A 141 -9.95 -2.50 -5.74
C LEU A 141 -11.30 -2.32 -6.43
N GLY A 142 -11.53 -1.12 -6.94
CA GLY A 142 -12.74 -0.77 -7.66
C GLY A 142 -12.79 0.71 -7.98
N MET A 143 -13.97 1.17 -8.39
CA MET A 143 -14.23 2.57 -8.74
C MET A 143 -15.00 3.25 -7.63
N LEU A 144 -14.57 4.43 -7.22
CA LEU A 144 -15.28 5.22 -6.23
C LEU A 144 -16.61 5.73 -6.80
N ALA A 145 -17.71 5.45 -6.11
CA ALA A 145 -19.03 5.89 -6.55
C ALA A 145 -19.17 7.42 -6.50
N GLY A 146 -19.88 7.97 -7.49
CA GLY A 146 -20.13 9.42 -7.58
C GLY A 146 -18.96 10.25 -8.14
N THR A 147 -17.91 9.60 -8.64
CA THR A 147 -16.78 10.25 -9.32
C THR A 147 -16.66 9.78 -10.78
N PRO A 148 -15.82 10.41 -11.61
CA PRO A 148 -15.51 9.95 -12.96
C PRO A 148 -14.63 8.67 -12.95
N HIS A 149 -15.10 7.59 -12.33
CA HIS A 149 -14.35 6.35 -12.16
C HIS A 149 -13.04 6.53 -11.39
N ASP A 150 -13.01 7.30 -10.29
CA ASP A 150 -11.76 7.43 -9.53
C ASP A 150 -11.36 6.06 -8.96
N HIS A 151 -10.14 5.62 -9.21
CA HIS A 151 -9.61 4.32 -8.79
C HIS A 151 -8.10 4.40 -8.52
N LEU A 152 -7.53 3.28 -8.08
CA LEU A 152 -6.08 3.14 -7.88
C LEU A 152 -5.55 2.15 -8.91
N ASP A 153 -4.54 2.55 -9.66
CA ASP A 153 -3.68 1.68 -10.46
C ASP A 153 -2.55 1.11 -9.61
N GLN A 154 -2.01 -0.05 -9.99
CA GLN A 154 -0.97 -0.75 -9.21
C GLN A 154 0.36 -0.74 -9.95
N LYS A 155 1.45 -0.65 -9.20
CA LYS A 155 2.78 -1.03 -9.71
C LYS A 155 3.41 -2.13 -8.87
N PHE A 156 3.79 -3.20 -9.54
CA PHE A 156 4.60 -4.28 -8.98
C PHE A 156 6.04 -4.16 -9.47
N LYS A 157 6.99 -4.44 -8.60
CA LYS A 157 8.41 -4.49 -8.94
C LYS A 157 8.98 -5.85 -8.55
N LEU A 158 9.72 -6.48 -9.45
CA LEU A 158 10.53 -7.65 -9.13
C LEU A 158 11.64 -7.22 -8.17
N MET A 159 11.72 -7.89 -7.03
CA MET A 159 12.71 -7.59 -5.99
C MET A 159 13.29 -8.88 -5.42
N ILE A 160 14.45 -8.75 -4.80
CA ILE A 160 15.03 -9.79 -3.94
C ILE A 160 14.65 -9.43 -2.51
N GLU A 161 14.05 -10.37 -1.78
CA GLU A 161 13.66 -10.13 -0.39
C GLU A 161 14.90 -9.82 0.45
N PRO A 162 14.96 -8.66 1.12
CA PRO A 162 16.10 -8.33 1.95
C PRO A 162 16.23 -9.34 3.10
N GLY A 163 17.47 -9.70 3.43
CA GLY A 163 17.72 -10.44 4.67
C GLY A 163 17.30 -9.65 5.91
N PRO A 164 17.21 -10.31 7.07
CA PRO A 164 17.11 -9.59 8.33
C PRO A 164 18.23 -8.56 8.36
N GLY A 165 17.85 -7.27 8.46
CA GLY A 165 18.82 -6.20 8.59
C GLY A 165 19.75 -6.45 9.79
N PRO A 166 20.89 -5.75 9.89
CA PRO A 166 21.67 -5.77 11.11
C PRO A 166 20.74 -5.48 12.28
N VAL A 167 20.70 -6.37 13.28
CA VAL A 167 19.96 -6.12 14.52
C VAL A 167 20.52 -4.82 15.06
N GLU A 168 19.72 -3.75 15.10
CA GLU A 168 20.18 -2.52 15.73
C GLU A 168 20.58 -2.88 17.17
N PRO A 169 21.83 -2.58 17.59
CA PRO A 169 22.23 -2.83 18.96
C PRO A 169 21.24 -2.10 19.89
N PRO A 170 20.89 -2.69 21.04
CA PRO A 170 19.96 -2.05 21.97
C PRO A 170 20.44 -0.63 22.25
N VAL A 171 19.55 0.35 22.05
CA VAL A 171 19.83 1.76 22.31
C VAL A 171 20.37 1.87 23.74
N PRO A 172 21.60 2.35 23.96
CA PRO A 172 22.12 2.54 25.30
C PRO A 172 21.18 3.45 26.08
N PRO A 173 20.99 3.22 27.40
CA PRO A 173 20.17 4.11 28.20
C PRO A 173 20.65 5.56 28.01
N PRO A 174 19.73 6.53 27.92
CA PRO A 174 20.11 7.93 27.72
C PRO A 174 21.12 8.34 28.80
N PRO A 175 22.16 9.12 28.45
CA PRO A 175 23.17 9.55 29.41
C PRO A 175 22.50 10.22 30.62
N GLU A 176 23.04 9.98 31.84
CA GLU A 176 22.47 10.46 33.10
C GLU A 176 22.15 11.98 33.09
N ASP A 177 22.90 12.76 32.31
CA ASP A 177 22.70 14.19 32.11
C ASP A 177 21.36 14.54 31.43
N LEU A 178 20.84 13.69 30.53
CA LEU A 178 19.56 13.94 29.86
C LEU A 178 18.37 13.65 30.79
N ALA A 179 18.50 12.64 31.65
CA ALA A 179 17.49 12.32 32.67
C ALA A 179 17.39 13.44 33.71
N ALA A 180 18.53 14.00 34.13
CA ALA A 180 18.59 15.17 34.99
C ALA A 180 17.94 16.40 34.33
N LEU A 181 18.22 16.64 33.04
CA LEU A 181 17.64 17.75 32.27
C LEU A 181 16.11 17.64 32.17
N VAL A 182 15.59 16.42 31.95
CA VAL A 182 14.14 16.17 31.89
C VAL A 182 13.48 16.45 33.25
N GLN A 183 14.09 16.02 34.36
CA GLN A 183 13.59 16.34 35.69
C GLN A 183 13.59 17.85 35.97
N GLU A 184 14.65 18.55 35.55
CA GLU A 184 14.75 19.99 35.71
C GLU A 184 13.68 20.75 34.91
N VAL A 185 13.43 20.35 33.66
CA VAL A 185 12.36 20.90 32.82
C VAL A 185 10.98 20.69 33.44
N GLN A 186 10.71 19.51 34.02
CA GLN A 186 9.43 19.25 34.70
C GLN A 186 9.27 20.09 35.98
N SER A 187 10.36 20.26 36.74
CA SER A 187 10.37 21.14 37.91
C SER A 187 10.12 22.61 37.52
N LEU A 188 10.69 23.09 36.42
CA LEU A 188 10.46 24.43 35.91
C LEU A 188 9.01 24.65 35.48
N LYS A 189 8.40 23.68 34.78
CA LYS A 189 6.97 23.74 34.42
C LYS A 189 6.07 23.90 35.64
N GLY A 190 6.33 23.15 36.71
CA GLY A 190 5.56 23.27 37.96
C GLY A 190 5.73 24.62 38.65
N ARG A 191 6.91 25.26 38.54
CA ARG A 191 7.15 26.61 39.08
C ARG A 191 6.44 27.69 38.27
N VAL A 192 6.41 27.57 36.95
CA VAL A 192 5.70 28.50 36.06
C VAL A 192 4.21 28.48 36.36
N ALA A 193 3.59 27.30 36.45
CA ALA A 193 2.17 27.17 36.78
C ALA A 193 1.79 27.88 38.10
N LYS A 194 2.63 27.75 39.14
CA LYS A 194 2.40 28.44 40.43
C LYS A 194 2.50 29.96 40.34
N ILE A 195 3.31 30.48 39.43
CA ILE A 195 3.43 31.94 39.21
C ILE A 195 2.18 32.43 38.45
N GLU A 196 1.74 31.67 37.46
CA GLU A 196 0.52 31.96 36.69
C GLU A 196 -0.71 32.00 37.61
N ASP A 197 -0.88 31.02 38.50
CA ASP A 197 -1.98 30.99 39.47
C ASP A 197 -1.97 32.20 40.42
N LYS A 198 -0.78 32.61 40.89
CA LYS A 198 -0.64 33.78 41.76
C LYS A 198 -0.95 35.08 41.02
N LEU A 199 -0.55 35.18 39.74
CA LEU A 199 -0.83 36.33 38.89
C LEU A 199 -2.34 36.46 38.61
N GLU A 200 -3.01 35.33 38.37
CA GLU A 200 -4.47 35.23 38.28
C GLU A 200 -5.16 35.68 39.58
N GLY A 201 -4.67 35.24 40.74
CA GLY A 201 -5.21 35.64 42.04
C GLY A 201 -5.07 37.14 42.31
N LEU A 202 -3.93 37.74 41.97
CA LEU A 202 -3.70 39.19 42.10
C LEU A 202 -4.60 40.00 41.17
N LYS A 203 -4.85 39.53 39.94
CA LYS A 203 -5.76 40.18 38.99
C LYS A 203 -7.21 40.20 39.47
N LYS A 204 -7.62 39.29 40.34
CA LYS A 204 -8.98 39.24 40.92
C LYS A 204 -9.15 40.18 42.14
N LEU A 205 -8.06 40.75 42.64
CA LEU A 205 -8.04 41.68 43.78
C LEU A 205 -7.91 43.16 43.36
N LEU A 206 -7.75 43.42 42.05
CA LEU A 206 -7.72 44.74 41.42
C LEU A 206 -9.02 44.96 40.64
#